data_AF-A0ABD5UCF0-F1
#
_entry.id   AF-A0ABD5UCF0-F1
#
_cell.length_a   1.000
_cell.length_b   1.000
_cell.length_c   1.000
_cell.angle_alpha   90.00
_cell.angle_beta   90.00
_cell.angle_gamma   90.00
#
_symmetry.space_group_name_H-M   'P 1'
#
loop_
_entity.id
_entity.type
_entity.pdbx_description
1 polymer ?
#
loop_
_entity_poly.entity_id
_entity_poly.type
_entity_poly.pdbx_seq_one_letter_code
_entity_poly.pdbx_strand_id
1 'polypeptide(L)'
;MKRDLLVVLVVLLVASVGAGGTFLLGGEGSGNATGGGDGEASQAASTDAPDTPWGNETVVVGINYTTWENRSLSPHVEETLDYWNGPAGRHGAYEATFVLDPDADDPDVEVRVVPSIPTCGVEGTERTLGCAPVLREGTRASSPEVVEVVAGYNDTSTTRTLRHEFGHVLGIGHGERPYSLMTERYDATRLPQRDAADRPDPWRPEHLTVYVDDGNHSASAGDLREQVGGALGYYESGAEGAVETDLRFALTDDPAEANVVVAFPDEPTCRSGPGSCRTLYGDDPDGDGALEHYDRLRIEVVDVDGEAVGWHVGANLLPVFGADADRPPAFVDAGYEERRGRWWE
;
A
#
# COMPACT_ATOMS: atom_id res chain seq x y z
N MET A 1 0.49 -34.84 20.88
CA MET A 1 1.16 -33.94 21.84
C MET A 1 0.93 -32.52 21.38
N LYS A 2 0.21 -31.73 22.18
CA LYS A 2 -0.11 -30.31 21.91
C LYS A 2 1.17 -29.48 22.07
N ARG A 3 1.42 -28.54 21.16
CA ARG A 3 2.45 -27.51 21.32
C ARG A 3 1.73 -26.17 21.42
N ASP A 4 1.84 -25.60 22.61
CA ASP A 4 1.21 -24.35 23.00
C ASP A 4 1.94 -23.14 22.41
N LEU A 5 1.11 -22.16 22.05
CA LEU A 5 1.38 -20.83 21.54
C LEU A 5 1.88 -19.94 22.69
N LEU A 6 2.98 -19.22 22.52
CA LEU A 6 3.43 -18.19 23.48
C LEU A 6 3.25 -16.81 22.84
N VAL A 7 2.21 -16.09 23.28
CA VAL A 7 1.98 -14.68 22.94
C VAL A 7 2.56 -13.83 24.07
N VAL A 8 3.51 -12.95 23.74
CA VAL A 8 4.08 -11.97 24.67
C VAL A 8 3.24 -10.69 24.60
N LEU A 9 2.52 -10.39 25.68
CA LEU A 9 1.77 -9.16 25.88
C LEU A 9 2.64 -8.15 26.64
N VAL A 10 2.93 -7.00 26.05
CA VAL A 10 3.61 -5.88 26.74
C VAL A 10 2.55 -4.86 27.15
N VAL A 11 2.36 -4.69 28.46
CA VAL A 11 1.49 -3.67 29.06
C VAL A 11 2.39 -2.52 29.54
N LEU A 12 2.17 -1.32 29.01
CA LEU A 12 2.84 -0.09 29.45
C LEU A 12 1.87 0.75 30.29
N LEU A 13 2.16 0.82 31.59
CA LEU A 13 1.52 1.67 32.59
C LEU A 13 2.13 3.08 32.54
N VAL A 14 1.29 4.11 32.35
CA VAL A 14 1.71 5.52 32.53
C VAL A 14 1.16 6.02 33.87
N ALA A 15 2.08 6.40 34.75
CA ALA A 15 1.82 6.96 36.07
C ALA A 15 1.54 8.47 35.99
N SER A 16 0.53 8.91 36.71
CA SER A 16 0.17 10.31 36.95
C SER A 16 1.08 10.95 38.01
N VAL A 17 1.54 12.17 37.75
CA VAL A 17 2.18 13.05 38.74
C VAL A 17 1.31 14.28 38.91
N GLY A 18 0.76 14.43 40.11
CA GLY A 18 0.10 15.65 40.57
C GLY A 18 1.05 16.56 41.33
N ALA A 19 0.80 17.86 41.22
CA ALA A 19 1.12 18.91 42.18
C ALA A 19 0.02 19.97 41.97
N GLY A 20 -0.73 20.46 42.95
CA GLY A 20 -0.36 20.79 44.32
C GLY A 20 -0.42 22.31 44.44
N GLY A 21 -1.53 22.86 44.95
CA GLY A 21 -1.72 24.30 45.08
C GLY A 21 -3.04 24.68 45.74
N THR A 22 -3.11 24.56 47.05
CA THR A 22 -4.18 25.07 47.93
C THR A 22 -3.92 26.53 48.25
N PHE A 23 -4.92 27.45 48.26
CA PHE A 23 -4.97 28.58 49.21
C PHE A 23 -6.38 29.22 49.30
N LEU A 24 -7.00 29.01 50.47
CA LEU A 24 -7.85 29.87 51.33
C LEU A 24 -9.16 30.56 50.87
N LEU A 25 -10.24 30.11 51.53
CA LEU A 25 -11.19 30.80 52.42
C LEU A 25 -11.83 32.15 52.04
N GLY A 26 -13.16 32.17 52.09
CA GLY A 26 -13.91 33.20 52.82
C GLY A 26 -15.18 33.72 52.14
N GLY A 27 -16.32 33.59 52.82
CA GLY A 27 -17.46 34.48 52.59
C GLY A 27 -18.85 33.85 52.64
N GLU A 28 -19.31 33.47 53.83
CA GLU A 28 -20.75 33.37 54.12
C GLU A 28 -21.36 34.78 54.14
N GLY A 29 -22.45 34.97 53.39
CA GLY A 29 -23.23 36.21 53.37
C GLY A 29 -24.69 35.89 53.15
N SER A 30 -25.42 35.68 54.24
CA SER A 30 -26.88 35.61 54.25
C SER A 30 -27.47 37.00 54.05
N GLY A 31 -28.36 37.17 53.07
CA GLY A 31 -29.09 38.40 52.82
C GLY A 31 -30.40 38.10 52.10
N ASN A 32 -31.46 37.95 52.88
CA ASN A 32 -32.83 37.86 52.38
C ASN A 32 -33.38 39.30 52.20
N ALA A 33 -33.76 39.68 50.99
CA ALA A 33 -34.54 40.89 50.74
C ALA A 33 -35.45 40.69 49.52
N THR A 34 -36.75 40.63 49.82
CA THR A 34 -37.89 40.73 48.91
C THR A 34 -37.87 42.04 48.11
N GLY A 35 -38.04 41.95 46.79
CA GLY A 35 -38.31 43.10 45.93
C GLY A 35 -38.86 42.64 44.59
N GLY A 36 -40.18 42.76 44.42
CA GLY A 36 -40.85 42.55 43.14
C GLY A 36 -40.44 43.63 42.14
N GLY A 37 -40.22 43.20 40.90
CA GLY A 37 -40.00 44.06 39.75
C GLY A 37 -40.29 43.24 38.50
N ASP A 38 -41.37 43.59 37.82
CA ASP A 38 -41.76 43.06 36.53
C ASP A 38 -40.62 43.26 35.53
N GLY A 39 -39.99 42.15 35.15
CA GLY A 39 -38.99 42.09 34.09
C GLY A 39 -39.50 41.13 33.03
N GLU A 40 -39.78 41.67 31.84
CA GLU A 40 -39.96 40.90 30.62
C GLU A 40 -38.91 39.78 30.54
N ALA A 41 -39.39 38.55 30.54
CA ALA A 41 -38.58 37.38 30.23
C ALA A 41 -38.09 37.55 28.79
N SER A 42 -36.88 38.11 28.65
CA SER A 42 -36.07 37.89 27.46
C SER A 42 -35.94 36.37 27.34
N GLN A 43 -36.64 35.80 26.36
CA GLN A 43 -36.39 34.44 25.91
C GLN A 43 -34.91 34.40 25.56
N ALA A 44 -34.10 33.85 26.46
CA ALA A 44 -32.83 33.28 26.07
C ALA A 44 -33.16 32.30 24.95
N ALA A 45 -32.76 32.64 23.73
CA ALA A 45 -32.80 31.71 22.63
C ALA A 45 -32.05 30.48 23.10
N SER A 46 -32.78 29.39 23.33
CA SER A 46 -32.20 28.06 23.44
C SER A 46 -31.45 27.84 22.14
N THR A 47 -30.13 28.02 22.14
CA THR A 47 -29.29 27.49 21.08
C THR A 47 -29.18 26.01 21.34
N ASP A 48 -30.26 25.27 21.06
CA ASP A 48 -30.12 23.84 20.86
C ASP A 48 -29.02 23.66 19.81
N ALA A 49 -28.05 22.81 20.12
CA ALA A 49 -27.08 22.41 19.11
C ALA A 49 -27.86 21.88 17.91
N PRO A 50 -27.52 22.28 16.67
CA PRO A 50 -28.23 21.77 15.52
C PRO A 50 -28.17 20.23 15.54
N ASP A 51 -29.30 19.60 15.20
CA ASP A 51 -29.44 18.14 15.21
C ASP A 51 -28.40 17.48 14.27
N THR A 52 -27.86 18.24 13.31
CA THR A 52 -26.78 17.83 12.42
C THR A 52 -25.60 18.81 12.50
N PRO A 53 -24.36 18.36 12.25
CA PRO A 53 -23.19 19.25 12.20
C PRO A 53 -23.28 20.37 11.16
N TRP A 54 -24.14 20.20 10.16
CA TRP A 54 -24.29 21.09 9.01
C TRP A 54 -25.27 22.23 9.26
N GLY A 55 -26.18 22.10 10.24
CA GLY A 55 -27.25 23.07 10.48
C GLY A 55 -28.34 23.13 9.41
N ASN A 56 -28.09 22.52 8.24
CA ASN A 56 -29.02 22.33 7.13
C ASN A 56 -29.27 20.83 6.89
N GLU A 57 -30.41 20.49 6.29
CA GLU A 57 -30.76 19.09 5.96
C GLU A 57 -30.03 18.58 4.70
N THR A 58 -29.65 19.49 3.80
CA THR A 58 -28.95 19.18 2.54
C THR A 58 -27.49 19.61 2.62
N VAL A 59 -26.59 18.71 2.22
CA VAL A 59 -25.13 18.90 2.21
C VAL A 59 -24.64 18.81 0.76
N VAL A 60 -24.09 19.90 0.24
CA VAL A 60 -23.54 19.99 -1.12
C VAL A 60 -22.12 19.42 -1.14
N VAL A 61 -21.88 18.49 -2.07
CA VAL A 61 -20.59 17.81 -2.23
C VAL A 61 -19.96 18.25 -3.55
N GLY A 62 -18.76 18.85 -3.47
CA GLY A 62 -17.93 19.22 -4.63
C GLY A 62 -16.76 18.27 -4.84
N ILE A 63 -16.12 18.33 -6.01
CA ILE A 63 -14.94 17.50 -6.34
C ILE A 63 -13.77 18.38 -6.76
N ASN A 64 -12.62 18.17 -6.12
CA ASN A 64 -11.39 18.92 -6.40
C ASN A 64 -10.25 17.96 -6.78
N TYR A 65 -9.77 18.03 -8.02
CA TYR A 65 -8.64 17.25 -8.51
C TYR A 65 -7.32 18.01 -8.27
N THR A 66 -6.55 17.58 -7.27
CA THR A 66 -5.22 18.17 -6.98
C THR A 66 -4.07 17.41 -7.62
N THR A 67 -4.35 16.24 -8.19
CA THR A 67 -3.43 15.43 -8.98
C THR A 67 -4.08 15.06 -10.31
N TRP A 68 -3.26 14.61 -11.26
CA TRP A 68 -3.77 14.05 -12.50
C TRP A 68 -4.55 12.76 -12.22
N GLU A 69 -5.78 12.73 -12.70
CA GLU A 69 -6.66 11.56 -12.74
C GLU A 69 -7.38 11.61 -14.10
N ASN A 70 -7.24 10.53 -14.88
CA ASN A 70 -7.76 10.49 -16.25
C ASN A 70 -9.24 10.09 -16.32
N ARG A 71 -9.82 9.72 -15.18
CA ARG A 71 -11.21 9.30 -15.06
C ARG A 71 -12.00 10.33 -14.27
N SER A 72 -13.27 10.47 -14.63
CA SER A 72 -14.18 11.23 -13.77
C SER A 72 -14.54 10.39 -12.54
N LEU A 73 -14.37 10.96 -11.35
CA LEU A 73 -14.86 10.40 -10.10
C LEU A 73 -16.32 10.74 -9.82
N SER A 74 -16.96 11.62 -10.60
CA SER A 74 -18.36 12.01 -10.36
C SER A 74 -19.31 10.80 -10.24
N PRO A 75 -19.24 9.76 -11.09
CA PRO A 75 -20.10 8.58 -10.94
C PRO A 75 -19.87 7.82 -9.63
N HIS A 76 -18.63 7.77 -9.13
CA HIS A 76 -18.28 7.06 -7.89
C HIS A 76 -18.67 7.85 -6.65
N VAL A 77 -18.56 9.19 -6.71
CA VAL A 77 -19.08 10.08 -5.67
C VAL A 77 -20.61 9.97 -5.65
N GLU A 78 -21.30 10.09 -6.78
CA GLU A 78 -22.75 9.94 -6.88
C GLU A 78 -23.23 8.59 -6.29
N GLU A 79 -22.59 7.48 -6.68
CA GLU A 79 -22.90 6.14 -6.14
C GLU A 79 -22.65 6.04 -4.61
N THR A 80 -21.68 6.79 -4.10
CA THR A 80 -21.38 6.88 -2.67
C THR A 80 -22.46 7.66 -1.93
N LEU A 81 -22.88 8.81 -2.49
CA LEU A 81 -23.93 9.63 -1.89
C LEU A 81 -25.27 8.89 -1.90
N ASP A 82 -25.61 8.20 -3.00
CA ASP A 82 -26.81 7.35 -3.09
C ASP A 82 -26.82 6.24 -2.03
N TYR A 83 -25.68 5.62 -1.78
CA TYR A 83 -25.55 4.59 -0.74
C TYR A 83 -25.93 5.14 0.64
N TRP A 84 -25.37 6.31 1.00
CA TRP A 84 -25.57 6.93 2.31
C TRP A 84 -26.91 7.65 2.46
N ASN A 85 -27.43 8.28 1.40
CA ASN A 85 -28.79 8.82 1.34
C ASN A 85 -29.85 7.71 1.41
N GLY A 86 -29.47 6.48 1.05
CA GLY A 86 -30.32 5.31 1.14
C GLY A 86 -30.41 4.72 2.55
N PRO A 87 -30.83 3.45 2.66
CA PRO A 87 -31.01 2.79 3.96
C PRO A 87 -29.74 2.66 4.80
N ALA A 88 -28.54 2.83 4.22
CA ALA A 88 -27.29 2.74 4.97
C ALA A 88 -27.08 3.97 5.87
N GLY A 89 -27.65 5.14 5.53
CA GLY A 89 -27.58 6.37 6.32
C GLY A 89 -28.01 6.21 7.77
N ARG A 90 -28.93 5.28 8.05
CA ARG A 90 -29.38 4.94 9.43
C ARG A 90 -28.26 4.45 10.37
N HIS A 91 -27.09 4.12 9.82
CA HIS A 91 -25.91 3.71 10.59
C HIS A 91 -25.09 4.91 11.08
N GLY A 92 -25.30 6.10 10.51
CA GLY A 92 -24.68 7.34 10.95
C GLY A 92 -25.18 7.78 12.32
N ALA A 93 -24.40 8.66 12.95
CA ALA A 93 -24.77 9.32 14.21
C ALA A 93 -25.90 10.35 14.03
N TYR A 94 -26.11 10.82 12.80
CA TYR A 94 -27.14 11.77 12.40
C TYR A 94 -27.57 11.50 10.95
N GLU A 95 -28.71 12.06 10.54
CA GLU A 95 -29.19 11.98 9.16
C GLU A 95 -28.75 13.23 8.37
N ALA A 96 -28.32 13.03 7.12
CA ALA A 96 -27.98 14.10 6.18
C ALA A 96 -28.36 13.68 4.77
N THR A 97 -28.81 14.63 3.95
CA THR A 97 -29.05 14.40 2.52
C THR A 97 -27.91 15.02 1.71
N PHE A 98 -27.07 14.19 1.10
CA PHE A 98 -25.98 14.67 0.26
C PHE A 98 -26.44 14.90 -1.19
N VAL A 99 -25.99 15.99 -1.81
CA VAL A 99 -26.23 16.29 -3.22
C VAL A 99 -24.90 16.59 -3.90
N LEU A 100 -24.61 15.90 -4.99
CA LEU A 100 -23.41 16.15 -5.78
C LEU A 100 -23.61 17.40 -6.66
N ASP A 101 -22.73 18.38 -6.47
CA ASP A 101 -22.49 19.46 -7.42
C ASP A 101 -20.97 19.54 -7.63
N PRO A 102 -20.42 18.84 -8.64
CA PRO A 102 -18.98 18.60 -8.74
C PRO A 102 -18.18 19.90 -8.91
N ASP A 103 -18.81 20.95 -9.46
CA ASP A 103 -18.21 22.24 -9.77
C ASP A 103 -18.67 23.35 -8.79
N ALA A 104 -19.24 22.98 -7.62
CA ALA A 104 -19.67 23.95 -6.62
C ALA A 104 -18.51 24.84 -6.15
N ASP A 105 -18.73 26.17 -6.16
CA ASP A 105 -17.73 27.15 -5.72
C ASP A 105 -17.51 27.13 -4.19
N ASP A 106 -18.51 26.73 -3.41
CA ASP A 106 -18.50 26.68 -1.94
C ASP A 106 -19.29 25.44 -1.47
N PRO A 107 -18.74 24.22 -1.64
CA PRO A 107 -19.41 23.01 -1.18
C PRO A 107 -19.32 22.89 0.35
N ASP A 108 -20.28 22.21 0.96
CA ASP A 108 -20.22 21.84 2.38
C ASP A 108 -19.14 20.76 2.62
N VAL A 109 -18.98 19.83 1.65
CA VAL A 109 -17.93 18.81 1.64
C VAL A 109 -17.16 18.86 0.32
N GLU A 110 -15.84 18.99 0.39
CA GLU A 110 -14.94 18.86 -0.77
C GLU A 110 -14.33 17.45 -0.81
N VAL A 111 -14.61 16.68 -1.87
CA VAL A 111 -13.88 15.45 -2.19
C VAL A 111 -12.61 15.81 -2.93
N ARG A 112 -11.46 15.68 -2.27
CA ARG A 112 -10.15 16.02 -2.82
C ARG A 112 -9.41 14.78 -3.30
N VAL A 113 -9.07 14.77 -4.59
CA VAL A 113 -8.28 13.70 -5.21
C VAL A 113 -6.81 14.05 -5.11
N VAL A 114 -6.04 13.23 -4.39
CA VAL A 114 -4.65 13.49 -4.00
C VAL A 114 -3.72 12.35 -4.47
N PRO A 115 -2.41 12.60 -4.63
CA PRO A 115 -1.47 11.54 -5.03
C PRO A 115 -1.09 10.63 -3.85
N SER A 116 -1.18 11.13 -2.61
CA SER A 116 -0.88 10.39 -1.38
C SER A 116 -1.43 11.12 -0.16
N ILE A 117 -1.71 10.38 0.92
CA ILE A 117 -2.13 10.91 2.23
C ILE A 117 -1.11 10.43 3.27
N PRO A 118 -0.08 11.21 3.60
CA PRO A 118 0.95 10.76 4.55
C PRO A 118 0.43 10.66 5.99
N THR A 119 -0.57 11.47 6.33
CA THR A 119 -1.18 11.53 7.67
C THR A 119 -2.66 11.83 7.57
N CYS A 120 -3.47 11.08 8.33
CA CYS A 120 -4.89 11.34 8.56
C CYS A 120 -5.13 11.44 10.07
N GLY A 121 -5.17 12.67 10.60
CA GLY A 121 -5.21 12.90 12.04
C GLY A 121 -3.94 12.43 12.76
N VAL A 122 -4.07 11.49 13.70
CA VAL A 122 -2.93 10.88 14.43
C VAL A 122 -2.47 9.55 13.81
N GLU A 123 -3.16 9.10 12.77
CA GLU A 123 -2.88 7.86 12.04
C GLU A 123 -2.29 8.21 10.67
N GLY A 124 -1.62 7.24 10.04
CA GLY A 124 -1.11 7.44 8.67
C GLY A 124 0.10 6.57 8.34
N THR A 125 0.08 6.03 7.14
CA THR A 125 1.25 5.46 6.46
C THR A 125 1.21 5.87 4.99
N GLU A 126 2.25 5.57 4.21
CA GLU A 126 2.23 5.73 2.75
C GLU A 126 1.14 4.89 2.04
N ARG A 127 0.44 4.01 2.78
CA ARG A 127 -0.66 3.15 2.29
C ARG A 127 -2.06 3.67 2.62
N THR A 128 -2.19 4.87 3.18
CA THR A 128 -3.49 5.48 3.46
C THR A 128 -4.24 5.73 2.16
N LEU A 129 -5.47 5.22 2.04
CA LEU A 129 -6.27 5.29 0.80
C LEU A 129 -7.24 6.48 0.77
N GLY A 130 -7.74 6.87 1.93
CA GLY A 130 -8.65 7.97 2.11
C GLY A 130 -8.49 8.60 3.50
N CYS A 131 -9.05 9.79 3.65
CA CYS A 131 -9.10 10.47 4.94
C CYS A 131 -10.34 11.37 5.02
N ALA A 132 -11.05 11.31 6.13
CA ALA A 132 -12.17 12.18 6.41
C ALA A 132 -12.26 12.53 7.89
N PRO A 133 -12.83 13.71 8.21
CA PRO A 133 -13.16 14.06 9.59
C PRO A 133 -14.27 13.15 10.11
N VAL A 134 -14.17 12.79 11.39
CA VAL A 134 -15.25 12.09 12.11
C VAL A 134 -16.16 13.13 12.77
N LEU A 135 -17.29 13.47 12.14
CA LEU A 135 -18.22 14.47 12.68
C LEU A 135 -19.23 13.79 13.59
N ARG A 136 -19.33 14.22 14.85
CA ARG A 136 -20.29 13.66 15.81
C ARG A 136 -21.51 14.55 15.96
N GLU A 137 -22.61 13.97 16.42
CA GLU A 137 -23.79 14.74 16.84
C GLU A 137 -23.38 15.83 17.86
N GLY A 138 -23.93 17.04 17.69
CA GLY A 138 -23.61 18.19 18.51
C GLY A 138 -22.27 18.88 18.22
N THR A 139 -21.50 18.41 17.22
CA THR A 139 -20.37 19.17 16.66
C THR A 139 -20.86 20.14 15.58
N ARG A 140 -20.03 21.12 15.20
CA ARG A 140 -20.30 22.00 14.05
C ARG A 140 -19.26 21.71 12.98
N ALA A 141 -19.71 21.39 11.77
CA ALA A 141 -18.85 21.18 10.62
C ALA A 141 -18.20 22.50 10.17
N SER A 142 -17.00 22.39 9.64
CA SER A 142 -16.32 23.42 8.85
C SER A 142 -16.90 23.44 7.43
N SER A 143 -16.76 24.57 6.73
CA SER A 143 -17.17 24.67 5.32
C SER A 143 -15.96 25.10 4.48
N PRO A 144 -15.47 24.25 3.55
CA PRO A 144 -15.80 22.83 3.39
C PRO A 144 -15.15 21.96 4.48
N GLU A 145 -15.80 20.85 4.85
CA GLU A 145 -15.07 19.67 5.35
C GLU A 145 -14.39 18.96 4.18
N VAL A 146 -13.22 18.36 4.42
CA VAL A 146 -12.43 17.73 3.34
C VAL A 146 -12.43 16.22 3.48
N VAL A 147 -12.83 15.54 2.41
CA VAL A 147 -12.66 14.10 2.23
C VAL A 147 -11.57 13.87 1.20
N GLU A 148 -10.44 13.33 1.59
CA GLU A 148 -9.34 13.02 0.68
C GLU A 148 -9.44 11.57 0.18
N VAL A 149 -9.15 11.35 -1.10
CA VAL A 149 -9.04 10.02 -1.70
C VAL A 149 -7.81 9.96 -2.60
N VAL A 150 -7.04 8.87 -2.48
CA VAL A 150 -5.85 8.66 -3.30
C VAL A 150 -6.21 8.25 -4.72
N ALA A 151 -5.62 8.92 -5.71
CA ALA A 151 -5.78 8.61 -7.13
C ALA A 151 -5.16 7.26 -7.54
N GLY A 152 -5.52 6.79 -8.74
CA GLY A 152 -4.86 5.63 -9.35
C GLY A 152 -5.33 4.26 -8.83
N TYR A 153 -6.46 4.21 -8.14
CA TYR A 153 -7.14 2.96 -7.77
C TYR A 153 -8.31 2.67 -8.70
N ASN A 154 -8.63 1.40 -8.92
CA ASN A 154 -9.76 1.02 -9.77
C ASN A 154 -11.10 1.51 -9.18
N ASP A 155 -12.15 1.48 -10.00
CA ASP A 155 -13.49 1.98 -9.66
C ASP A 155 -14.02 1.35 -8.37
N THR A 156 -13.87 0.02 -8.21
CA THR A 156 -14.37 -0.69 -7.03
C THR A 156 -13.67 -0.26 -5.75
N SER A 157 -12.34 -0.14 -5.80
CA SER A 157 -11.54 0.30 -4.65
C SER A 157 -11.85 1.75 -4.31
N THR A 158 -11.99 2.61 -5.32
CA THR A 158 -12.29 4.05 -5.17
C THR A 158 -13.66 4.28 -4.56
N THR A 159 -14.73 3.68 -5.10
CA THR A 159 -16.08 3.77 -4.52
C THR A 159 -16.11 3.21 -3.10
N ARG A 160 -15.36 2.13 -2.83
CA ARG A 160 -15.28 1.56 -1.48
C ARG A 160 -14.60 2.52 -0.50
N THR A 161 -13.49 3.16 -0.88
CA THR A 161 -12.84 4.21 -0.08
C THR A 161 -13.81 5.35 0.18
N LEU A 162 -14.42 5.91 -0.87
CA LEU A 162 -15.37 7.02 -0.73
C LEU A 162 -16.52 6.68 0.23
N ARG A 163 -17.11 5.48 0.11
CA ARG A 163 -18.12 5.01 1.05
C ARG A 163 -17.61 4.93 2.49
N HIS A 164 -16.40 4.44 2.69
CA HIS A 164 -15.77 4.40 4.01
C HIS A 164 -15.61 5.81 4.60
N GLU A 165 -15.01 6.72 3.83
CA GLU A 165 -14.75 8.10 4.28
C GLU A 165 -16.04 8.88 4.57
N PHE A 166 -17.10 8.71 3.76
CA PHE A 166 -18.40 9.30 4.07
C PHE A 166 -19.07 8.68 5.30
N GLY A 167 -18.71 7.45 5.67
CA GLY A 167 -19.07 6.89 6.97
C GLY A 167 -18.47 7.70 8.13
N HIS A 168 -17.21 8.11 8.02
CA HIS A 168 -16.59 9.02 9.00
C HIS A 168 -17.27 10.38 9.03
N VAL A 169 -17.59 10.95 7.86
CA VAL A 169 -18.37 12.20 7.80
C VAL A 169 -19.66 12.04 8.61
N LEU A 170 -20.36 10.91 8.51
CA LEU A 170 -21.57 10.58 9.28
C LEU A 170 -21.32 10.16 10.75
N GLY A 171 -20.09 10.30 11.24
CA GLY A 171 -19.70 10.05 12.63
C GLY A 171 -19.38 8.61 12.97
N ILE A 172 -19.29 7.74 11.98
CA ILE A 172 -19.04 6.31 12.16
C ILE A 172 -17.54 6.07 12.29
N GLY A 173 -17.10 5.39 13.34
CA GLY A 173 -15.71 5.01 13.55
C GLY A 173 -15.32 3.68 12.89
N HIS A 174 -14.03 3.38 12.89
CA HIS A 174 -13.55 2.05 12.51
C HIS A 174 -14.15 0.96 13.41
N GLY A 175 -14.51 -0.18 12.81
CA GLY A 175 -15.08 -1.33 13.53
C GLY A 175 -16.54 -1.19 13.93
N GLU A 176 -17.21 -0.11 13.52
CA GLU A 176 -18.64 0.10 13.73
C GLU A 176 -19.47 -0.38 12.53
N ARG A 177 -20.81 -0.39 12.65
CA ARG A 177 -21.66 -0.82 11.54
C ARG A 177 -21.68 0.27 10.45
N PRO A 178 -21.61 -0.09 9.16
CA PRO A 178 -21.51 -1.45 8.60
C PRO A 178 -20.10 -2.04 8.70
N TYR A 179 -19.95 -3.15 9.45
CA TYR A 179 -18.63 -3.65 9.90
C TYR A 179 -17.62 -3.93 8.78
N SER A 180 -18.08 -4.52 7.67
CA SER A 180 -17.19 -4.83 6.55
C SER A 180 -16.80 -3.61 5.73
N LEU A 181 -17.56 -2.52 5.81
CA LEU A 181 -17.26 -1.26 5.14
C LEU A 181 -16.32 -0.42 6.01
N MET A 182 -16.64 -0.27 7.30
CA MET A 182 -15.90 0.55 8.27
C MET A 182 -14.72 -0.19 8.91
N THR A 183 -14.15 -1.20 8.25
CA THR A 183 -12.89 -1.81 8.70
C THR A 183 -11.73 -0.87 8.37
N GLU A 184 -10.76 -0.73 9.28
CA GLU A 184 -9.55 0.09 9.08
C GLU A 184 -8.74 -0.36 7.85
N ARG A 185 -8.83 -1.65 7.49
CA ARG A 185 -8.01 -2.25 6.44
C ARG A 185 -8.84 -3.09 5.49
N TYR A 186 -8.53 -2.97 4.21
CA TYR A 186 -8.98 -3.85 3.15
C TYR A 186 -7.98 -3.84 2.00
N ASP A 187 -8.02 -4.87 1.15
CA ASP A 187 -7.18 -4.95 -0.03
C ASP A 187 -7.76 -4.07 -1.15
N ALA A 188 -6.96 -3.12 -1.62
CA ALA A 188 -7.32 -2.20 -2.70
C ALA A 188 -6.46 -2.47 -3.93
N THR A 189 -7.08 -2.32 -5.10
CA THR A 189 -6.48 -2.65 -6.39
C THR A 189 -6.24 -1.37 -7.18
N ARG A 190 -5.02 -1.19 -7.66
CA ARG A 190 -4.62 -0.07 -8.52
C ARG A 190 -5.28 -0.18 -9.90
N LEU A 191 -5.22 0.91 -10.64
CA LEU A 191 -5.48 0.86 -12.08
C LEU A 191 -4.41 0.03 -12.80
N PRO A 192 -4.72 -0.49 -14.00
CA PRO A 192 -3.75 -1.20 -14.82
C PRO A 192 -2.45 -0.41 -14.95
N GLN A 193 -1.35 -1.08 -14.65
CA GLN A 193 0.00 -0.55 -14.74
C GLN A 193 0.78 -1.32 -15.81
N ARG A 194 2.02 -0.90 -16.06
CA ARG A 194 2.90 -1.61 -17.00
C ARG A 194 3.59 -2.76 -16.27
N ASP A 195 3.44 -3.96 -16.80
CA ASP A 195 4.10 -5.18 -16.34
C ASP A 195 5.62 -5.04 -16.37
N ALA A 196 6.29 -5.70 -15.44
CA ALA A 196 7.74 -5.84 -15.37
C ALA A 196 8.31 -6.44 -16.66
N ALA A 197 7.63 -7.43 -17.24
CA ALA A 197 8.07 -8.07 -18.49
C ALA A 197 8.19 -7.07 -19.66
N ASP A 198 7.41 -6.00 -19.63
CA ASP A 198 7.41 -4.96 -20.66
C ASP A 198 8.31 -3.79 -20.31
N ARG A 199 8.94 -3.74 -19.13
CA ARG A 199 9.77 -2.60 -18.70
C ARG A 199 11.22 -2.74 -19.17
N PRO A 200 11.86 -1.61 -19.57
CA PRO A 200 13.31 -1.58 -19.78
C PRO A 200 14.07 -1.91 -18.48
N ASP A 201 13.60 -1.33 -17.36
CA ASP A 201 14.11 -1.62 -16.02
C ASP A 201 12.97 -2.18 -15.14
N PRO A 202 12.88 -3.51 -15.02
CA PRO A 202 11.85 -4.15 -14.21
C PRO A 202 12.21 -4.27 -12.73
N TRP A 203 13.43 -3.91 -12.33
CA TRP A 203 13.90 -4.06 -10.95
C TRP A 203 13.75 -2.74 -10.18
N ARG A 204 13.58 -2.84 -8.86
CA ARG A 204 13.60 -1.66 -7.98
C ARG A 204 15.00 -1.17 -7.63
N PRO A 205 15.93 -2.04 -7.18
CA PRO A 205 17.27 -1.58 -6.85
C PRO A 205 18.12 -1.43 -8.12
N GLU A 206 18.88 -0.33 -8.18
CA GLU A 206 19.86 -0.09 -9.27
C GLU A 206 21.02 -1.10 -9.25
N HIS A 207 21.25 -1.76 -8.11
CA HIS A 207 22.33 -2.74 -7.92
C HIS A 207 21.74 -4.03 -7.35
N LEU A 208 21.97 -5.15 -8.03
CA LEU A 208 21.39 -6.43 -7.66
C LEU A 208 22.38 -7.27 -6.86
N THR A 209 21.99 -7.68 -5.66
CA THR A 209 22.77 -8.61 -4.84
C THR A 209 22.46 -10.05 -5.22
N VAL A 210 23.49 -10.90 -5.27
CA VAL A 210 23.38 -12.29 -5.70
C VAL A 210 23.95 -13.22 -4.64
N TYR A 211 23.12 -14.12 -4.13
CA TYR A 211 23.51 -15.18 -3.21
C TYR A 211 23.60 -16.53 -3.92
N VAL A 212 24.66 -17.28 -3.66
CA VAL A 212 24.87 -18.64 -4.18
C VAL A 212 24.77 -19.62 -3.03
N ASP A 213 23.67 -20.38 -2.99
CA ASP A 213 23.40 -21.41 -1.98
C ASP A 213 24.11 -22.71 -2.34
N ASP A 214 25.44 -22.74 -2.16
CA ASP A 214 26.34 -23.82 -2.59
C ASP A 214 26.27 -25.11 -1.76
N GLY A 215 25.49 -25.14 -0.67
CA GLY A 215 25.56 -26.18 0.36
C GLY A 215 25.21 -27.59 -0.09
N ASN A 216 24.56 -27.73 -1.25
CA ASN A 216 24.01 -29.00 -1.73
C ASN A 216 24.50 -29.40 -3.12
N HIS A 217 25.56 -28.75 -3.62
CA HIS A 217 26.16 -29.06 -4.90
C HIS A 217 27.51 -29.79 -4.72
N SER A 218 27.90 -30.61 -5.69
CA SER A 218 29.12 -31.42 -5.61
C SER A 218 30.40 -30.67 -5.99
N ALA A 219 30.30 -29.63 -6.84
CA ALA A 219 31.39 -28.72 -7.18
C ALA A 219 31.74 -27.80 -5.99
N SER A 220 32.95 -27.24 -5.99
CA SER A 220 33.36 -26.38 -4.88
C SER A 220 32.62 -25.04 -4.89
N ALA A 221 32.45 -24.46 -3.70
CA ALA A 221 31.94 -23.11 -3.49
C ALA A 221 32.62 -22.04 -4.38
N GLY A 222 33.92 -22.19 -4.62
CA GLY A 222 34.70 -21.30 -5.47
C GLY A 222 34.36 -21.46 -6.95
N ASP A 223 34.27 -22.69 -7.44
CA ASP A 223 33.92 -22.98 -8.84
C ASP A 223 32.50 -22.49 -9.17
N LEU A 224 31.55 -22.68 -8.25
CA LEU A 224 30.19 -22.18 -8.40
C LEU A 224 30.13 -20.65 -8.43
N ARG A 225 30.86 -19.97 -7.54
CA ARG A 225 30.93 -18.51 -7.54
C ARG A 225 31.64 -17.97 -8.79
N GLU A 226 32.64 -18.67 -9.33
CA GLU A 226 33.27 -18.31 -10.61
C GLU A 226 32.27 -18.41 -11.77
N GLN A 227 31.53 -19.50 -11.83
CA GLN A 227 30.52 -19.75 -12.88
C GLN A 227 29.38 -18.73 -12.83
N VAL A 228 28.84 -18.47 -11.63
CA VAL A 228 27.82 -17.43 -11.44
C VAL A 228 28.41 -16.05 -11.76
N GLY A 229 29.60 -15.73 -11.24
CA GLY A 229 30.27 -14.45 -11.48
C GLY A 229 30.55 -14.17 -12.96
N GLY A 230 30.95 -15.20 -13.73
CA GLY A 230 31.11 -15.10 -15.18
C GLY A 230 29.79 -14.75 -15.88
N ALA A 231 28.71 -15.43 -15.53
CA ALA A 231 27.38 -15.13 -16.06
C ALA A 231 26.92 -13.71 -15.70
N LEU A 232 27.15 -13.24 -14.47
CA LEU A 232 26.81 -11.88 -14.07
C LEU A 232 27.63 -10.84 -14.84
N GLY A 233 28.96 -11.03 -14.95
CA GLY A 233 29.85 -10.13 -15.68
C GLY A 233 29.49 -10.00 -17.17
N TYR A 234 28.97 -11.08 -17.78
CA TYR A 234 28.42 -11.03 -19.13
C TYR A 234 27.28 -9.99 -19.25
N TYR A 235 26.33 -9.98 -18.31
CA TYR A 235 25.24 -9.00 -18.29
C TYR A 235 25.72 -7.59 -17.92
N GLU A 236 26.66 -7.44 -17.00
CA GLU A 236 27.27 -6.12 -16.70
C GLU A 236 27.99 -5.52 -17.91
N SER A 237 28.51 -6.37 -18.80
CA SER A 237 29.13 -5.94 -20.06
C SER A 237 28.12 -5.63 -21.20
N GLY A 238 26.82 -5.73 -20.91
CA GLY A 238 25.74 -5.44 -21.85
C GLY A 238 25.24 -6.63 -22.65
N ALA A 239 25.70 -7.86 -22.36
CA ALA A 239 25.26 -9.10 -23.02
C ALA A 239 25.18 -8.99 -24.56
N GLU A 240 26.27 -8.53 -25.19
CA GLU A 240 26.34 -8.29 -26.65
C GLU A 240 25.30 -7.29 -27.18
N GLY A 241 24.84 -6.36 -26.33
CA GLY A 241 23.83 -5.36 -26.65
C GLY A 241 22.40 -5.82 -26.39
N ALA A 242 22.20 -7.02 -25.82
CA ALA A 242 20.88 -7.54 -25.51
C ALA A 242 20.26 -6.92 -24.24
N VAL A 243 21.08 -6.33 -23.35
CA VAL A 243 20.62 -5.61 -22.15
C VAL A 243 21.26 -4.23 -22.04
N GLU A 244 20.68 -3.36 -21.22
CA GLU A 244 21.25 -2.04 -20.93
C GLU A 244 22.60 -2.13 -20.17
N THR A 245 23.51 -1.20 -20.44
CA THR A 245 24.91 -1.24 -19.95
C THR A 245 25.10 -0.82 -18.48
N ASP A 246 24.02 -0.48 -17.77
CA ASP A 246 24.07 0.05 -16.41
C ASP A 246 23.73 -0.98 -15.32
N LEU A 247 23.53 -2.25 -15.69
CA LEU A 247 23.37 -3.34 -14.72
C LEU A 247 24.63 -3.55 -13.89
N ARG A 248 24.46 -3.71 -12.58
CA ARG A 248 25.52 -4.00 -11.62
C ARG A 248 25.09 -5.11 -10.68
N PHE A 249 25.97 -6.08 -10.47
CA PHE A 249 25.74 -7.17 -9.54
C PHE A 249 26.81 -7.19 -8.44
N ALA A 250 26.40 -7.63 -7.26
CA ALA A 250 27.30 -7.88 -6.15
C ALA A 250 27.01 -9.24 -5.52
N LEU A 251 28.02 -10.11 -5.44
CA LEU A 251 27.87 -11.33 -4.66
C LEU A 251 27.73 -10.98 -3.17
N THR A 252 26.82 -11.67 -2.49
CA THR A 252 26.61 -11.58 -1.04
C THR A 252 26.64 -12.97 -0.42
N ASP A 253 27.06 -13.04 0.84
CA ASP A 253 26.96 -14.26 1.66
C ASP A 253 25.69 -14.25 2.54
N ASP A 254 24.92 -13.16 2.55
CA ASP A 254 23.64 -13.05 3.27
C ASP A 254 22.46 -13.29 2.32
N PRO A 255 21.72 -14.41 2.46
CA PRO A 255 20.56 -14.69 1.62
C PRO A 255 19.38 -13.73 1.84
N ALA A 256 19.30 -13.06 3.00
CA ALA A 256 18.20 -12.13 3.29
C ALA A 256 18.29 -10.86 2.45
N GLU A 257 19.52 -10.42 2.17
CA GLU A 257 19.83 -9.23 1.39
C GLU A 257 19.82 -9.49 -0.13
N ALA A 258 19.67 -10.74 -0.57
CA ALA A 258 19.79 -11.15 -1.97
C ALA A 258 18.55 -10.82 -2.81
N ASN A 259 18.76 -10.12 -3.94
CA ASN A 259 17.78 -9.98 -5.01
C ASN A 259 17.74 -11.22 -5.90
N VAL A 260 18.89 -11.84 -6.16
CA VAL A 260 18.98 -13.09 -6.94
C VAL A 260 19.52 -14.19 -6.04
N VAL A 261 18.82 -15.31 -5.97
CA VAL A 261 19.26 -16.51 -5.25
C VAL A 261 19.47 -17.64 -6.24
N VAL A 262 20.70 -18.11 -6.38
CA VAL A 262 21.04 -19.33 -7.13
C VAL A 262 21.10 -20.49 -6.15
N ALA A 263 20.24 -21.48 -6.32
CA ALA A 263 20.10 -22.60 -5.39
C ALA A 263 20.19 -23.96 -6.08
N PHE A 264 20.68 -24.95 -5.33
CA PHE A 264 20.85 -26.33 -5.79
C PHE A 264 20.02 -27.31 -4.94
N PRO A 265 18.68 -27.26 -4.97
CA PRO A 265 17.84 -28.05 -4.07
C PRO A 265 17.82 -29.54 -4.40
N ASP A 266 17.76 -30.40 -3.38
CA ASP A 266 17.46 -31.84 -3.53
C ASP A 266 16.04 -32.08 -4.06
N GLU A 267 15.10 -31.24 -3.61
CA GLU A 267 13.70 -31.28 -3.98
C GLU A 267 13.33 -30.00 -4.73
N PRO A 268 13.54 -29.94 -6.06
CA PRO A 268 13.21 -28.76 -6.84
C PRO A 268 11.71 -28.53 -6.90
N THR A 269 11.32 -27.26 -6.84
CA THR A 269 9.90 -26.86 -6.80
C THR A 269 9.37 -26.53 -8.19
N CYS A 270 10.24 -26.09 -9.10
CA CYS A 270 9.83 -25.55 -10.40
C CYS A 270 10.04 -26.50 -11.59
N ARG A 271 10.64 -27.68 -11.40
CA ARG A 271 10.79 -28.68 -12.49
C ARG A 271 11.13 -30.08 -11.99
N SER A 272 11.04 -31.05 -12.90
CA SER A 272 11.55 -32.42 -12.72
C SER A 272 12.76 -32.69 -13.64
N GLY A 273 13.77 -33.41 -13.12
CA GLY A 273 14.96 -33.85 -13.86
C GLY A 273 16.10 -32.82 -13.96
N PRO A 274 17.15 -33.08 -14.77
CA PRO A 274 18.36 -32.25 -14.86
C PRO A 274 18.21 -30.95 -15.66
N GLY A 275 18.81 -29.84 -15.21
CA GLY A 275 18.68 -28.50 -15.81
C GLY A 275 18.34 -27.39 -14.79
N SER A 276 17.64 -26.34 -15.22
CA SER A 276 17.36 -25.17 -14.37
C SER A 276 15.96 -24.57 -14.58
N CYS A 277 15.43 -23.88 -13.58
CA CYS A 277 14.21 -23.06 -13.67
C CYS A 277 14.31 -21.82 -12.79
N ARG A 278 13.36 -20.90 -12.95
CA ARG A 278 13.27 -19.67 -12.17
C ARG A 278 11.90 -19.45 -11.55
N THR A 279 11.89 -18.69 -10.47
CA THR A 279 10.69 -18.09 -9.86
C THR A 279 10.95 -16.63 -9.60
N LEU A 280 10.04 -15.77 -10.06
CA LEU A 280 10.07 -14.33 -9.85
C LEU A 280 9.10 -13.95 -8.74
N TYR A 281 9.49 -12.95 -7.96
CA TYR A 281 8.69 -12.37 -6.89
C TYR A 281 8.73 -10.85 -7.04
N GLY A 282 7.62 -10.22 -6.69
CA GLY A 282 7.41 -8.80 -6.85
C GLY A 282 6.02 -8.41 -6.38
N ASP A 283 5.64 -7.17 -6.69
CA ASP A 283 4.31 -6.64 -6.41
C ASP A 283 3.42 -6.73 -7.66
N ASP A 284 2.14 -7.04 -7.41
CA ASP A 284 1.01 -7.05 -8.36
C ASP A 284 -0.11 -6.14 -7.81
N PRO A 285 0.09 -4.80 -7.78
CA PRO A 285 -0.89 -3.87 -7.23
C PRO A 285 -2.18 -3.75 -8.03
N ASP A 286 -2.20 -4.05 -9.33
CA ASP A 286 -3.42 -4.00 -10.16
C ASP A 286 -4.18 -5.35 -10.25
N GLY A 287 -3.58 -6.42 -9.71
CA GLY A 287 -4.22 -7.70 -9.46
C GLY A 287 -4.48 -8.53 -10.70
N ASP A 288 -3.76 -8.30 -11.79
CA ASP A 288 -3.93 -9.03 -13.05
C ASP A 288 -3.11 -10.33 -13.14
N GLY A 289 -2.25 -10.58 -12.15
CA GLY A 289 -1.40 -11.76 -12.04
C GLY A 289 -0.03 -11.61 -12.71
N ALA A 290 0.24 -10.49 -13.37
CA ALA A 290 1.58 -10.07 -13.77
C ALA A 290 2.23 -9.26 -12.65
N LEU A 291 3.56 -9.24 -12.61
CA LEU A 291 4.30 -8.40 -11.66
C LEU A 291 4.66 -7.10 -12.35
N GLU A 292 4.51 -5.95 -11.71
CA GLU A 292 4.91 -4.65 -12.26
C GLU A 292 6.38 -4.32 -11.96
N HIS A 293 6.93 -4.91 -10.89
CA HIS A 293 8.34 -4.82 -10.53
C HIS A 293 8.83 -6.13 -9.91
N TYR A 294 10.07 -6.50 -10.19
CA TYR A 294 10.74 -7.61 -9.53
C TYR A 294 11.50 -7.13 -8.28
N ASP A 295 11.30 -7.83 -7.17
CA ASP A 295 12.07 -7.63 -5.94
C ASP A 295 13.04 -8.81 -5.70
N ARG A 296 12.68 -10.01 -6.21
CA ARG A 296 13.50 -11.21 -6.07
C ARG A 296 13.36 -12.19 -7.23
N LEU A 297 14.48 -12.79 -7.61
CA LEU A 297 14.59 -13.93 -8.52
C LEU A 297 15.22 -15.10 -7.78
N ARG A 298 14.58 -16.27 -7.85
CA ARG A 298 15.18 -17.54 -7.44
C ARG A 298 15.46 -18.38 -8.68
N ILE A 299 16.68 -18.84 -8.85
CA ILE A 299 17.09 -19.78 -9.90
C ILE A 299 17.43 -21.10 -9.20
N GLU A 300 16.72 -22.16 -9.57
CA GLU A 300 17.01 -23.52 -9.10
C GLU A 300 17.76 -24.28 -10.19
N VAL A 301 18.93 -24.82 -9.86
CA VAL A 301 19.79 -25.60 -10.75
C VAL A 301 19.90 -27.02 -10.18
N VAL A 302 19.56 -28.02 -10.98
CA VAL A 302 19.31 -29.40 -10.53
C VAL A 302 20.05 -30.38 -11.41
N ASP A 303 20.84 -31.28 -10.83
CA ASP A 303 21.61 -32.32 -11.53
C ASP A 303 22.40 -31.79 -12.74
N VAL A 304 22.98 -30.59 -12.61
CA VAL A 304 23.82 -29.93 -13.63
C VAL A 304 25.26 -29.97 -13.14
N ASP A 305 26.21 -30.28 -14.04
CA ASP A 305 27.63 -30.23 -13.70
C ASP A 305 28.06 -28.80 -13.35
N GLY A 306 28.98 -28.66 -12.40
CA GLY A 306 29.46 -27.34 -11.94
C GLY A 306 29.90 -26.42 -13.08
N GLU A 307 30.57 -26.97 -14.09
CA GLU A 307 31.05 -26.24 -15.27
C GLU A 307 29.93 -25.63 -16.12
N ALA A 308 28.70 -26.17 -16.04
CA ALA A 308 27.56 -25.70 -16.81
C ALA A 308 26.64 -24.76 -16.00
N VAL A 309 26.90 -24.55 -14.71
CA VAL A 309 26.06 -23.71 -13.83
C VAL A 309 25.96 -22.28 -14.36
N GLY A 310 27.08 -21.70 -14.82
CA GLY A 310 27.09 -20.34 -15.34
C GLY A 310 26.11 -20.19 -16.49
N TRP A 311 26.12 -21.14 -17.44
CA TRP A 311 25.20 -21.11 -18.59
C TRP A 311 23.74 -21.17 -18.16
N HIS A 312 23.41 -22.04 -17.21
CA HIS A 312 22.06 -22.19 -16.68
C HIS A 312 21.57 -20.93 -15.94
N VAL A 313 22.44 -20.30 -15.15
CA VAL A 313 22.16 -19.02 -14.50
C VAL A 313 21.96 -17.93 -15.55
N GLY A 314 22.89 -17.81 -16.50
CA GLY A 314 22.82 -16.84 -17.59
C GLY A 314 21.53 -16.95 -18.40
N ALA A 315 21.14 -18.17 -18.78
CA ALA A 315 19.91 -18.40 -19.54
C ALA A 315 18.62 -18.01 -18.77
N ASN A 316 18.62 -18.09 -17.44
CA ASN A 316 17.47 -17.67 -16.62
C ASN A 316 17.43 -16.16 -16.38
N LEU A 317 18.55 -15.45 -16.46
CA LEU A 317 18.61 -13.99 -16.32
C LEU A 317 18.09 -13.28 -17.59
N LEU A 318 18.31 -13.86 -18.76
CA LEU A 318 17.98 -13.24 -20.05
C LEU A 318 16.54 -12.66 -20.14
N PRO A 319 15.48 -13.46 -19.91
CA PRO A 319 14.11 -12.94 -20.00
C PRO A 319 13.74 -11.97 -18.88
N VAL A 320 14.53 -11.90 -17.81
CA VAL A 320 14.28 -11.01 -16.67
C VAL A 320 14.79 -9.59 -16.94
N PHE A 321 15.67 -9.43 -17.93
CA PHE A 321 16.19 -8.13 -18.39
C PHE A 321 15.74 -7.78 -19.81
N GLY A 322 14.60 -8.33 -20.26
CA GLY A 322 14.00 -7.96 -21.55
C GLY A 322 14.71 -8.49 -22.80
N ALA A 323 15.70 -9.37 -22.65
CA ALA A 323 16.59 -9.81 -23.73
C ALA A 323 16.14 -11.08 -24.47
N ASP A 324 14.89 -11.52 -24.29
CA ASP A 324 14.43 -12.81 -24.85
C ASP A 324 14.18 -12.77 -26.37
N ALA A 325 13.84 -11.59 -26.92
CA ALA A 325 13.61 -11.40 -28.34
C ALA A 325 14.92 -11.41 -29.16
N ASP A 326 15.99 -10.84 -28.61
CA ASP A 326 17.32 -10.75 -29.23
C ASP A 326 18.32 -11.62 -28.44
N ARG A 327 17.99 -12.91 -28.32
CA ARG A 327 18.78 -13.86 -27.52
C ARG A 327 20.22 -13.94 -28.03
N PRO A 328 21.23 -13.73 -27.17
CA PRO A 328 22.63 -13.83 -27.56
C PRO A 328 23.05 -15.23 -28.02
N PRO A 329 24.07 -15.35 -28.90
CA PRO A 329 24.51 -16.63 -29.48
C PRO A 329 24.85 -17.68 -28.42
N ALA A 330 25.41 -17.28 -27.28
CA ALA A 330 25.74 -18.18 -26.18
C ALA A 330 24.53 -18.99 -25.66
N PHE A 331 23.30 -18.49 -25.84
CA PHE A 331 22.06 -19.12 -25.38
C PHE A 331 21.20 -19.69 -26.52
N VAL A 332 21.69 -19.65 -27.76
CA VAL A 332 21.01 -20.21 -28.94
C VAL A 332 21.61 -21.58 -29.27
N ASP A 333 20.80 -22.64 -29.16
CA ASP A 333 21.16 -24.01 -29.53
C ASP A 333 22.48 -24.56 -28.93
N ALA A 334 22.96 -23.98 -27.82
CA ALA A 334 24.21 -24.34 -27.19
C ALA A 334 24.27 -25.83 -26.83
N GLY A 335 25.29 -26.52 -27.32
CA GLY A 335 25.59 -27.92 -27.07
C GLY A 335 26.26 -28.17 -25.72
N TYR A 336 26.55 -29.44 -25.43
CA TYR A 336 27.11 -29.88 -24.15
C TYR A 336 28.41 -29.17 -23.76
N GLU A 337 29.36 -29.06 -24.69
CA GLU A 337 30.67 -28.44 -24.46
C GLU A 337 30.57 -26.92 -24.34
N GLU A 338 29.72 -26.29 -25.16
CA GLU A 338 29.53 -24.83 -25.16
C GLU A 338 28.97 -24.35 -23.82
N ARG A 339 28.04 -25.11 -23.22
CA ARG A 339 27.49 -24.79 -21.89
C ARG A 339 28.53 -24.90 -20.77
N ARG A 340 29.54 -25.75 -20.93
CA ARG A 340 30.61 -25.98 -19.93
C ARG A 340 31.83 -25.07 -20.12
N GLY A 341 31.92 -24.46 -21.29
CA GLY A 341 32.96 -23.48 -21.60
C GLY A 341 32.74 -22.17 -20.86
N ARG A 342 33.75 -21.30 -20.94
CA ARG A 342 33.66 -19.90 -20.50
C ARG A 342 32.99 -19.05 -21.57
N TRP A 343 31.73 -19.34 -21.87
CA TRP A 343 30.94 -18.67 -22.90
C TRP A 343 30.71 -17.17 -22.64
N TRP A 344 30.99 -16.72 -21.42
CA TRP A 344 30.91 -15.32 -20.99
C TRP A 344 32.17 -14.49 -21.31
N GLU A 345 33.24 -15.11 -21.84
CA GLU A 345 34.48 -14.44 -22.28
C GLU A 345 34.44 -13.98 -23.75
#